data_AF-A0A401YZ54-F1
#
_entry.id   AF-A0A401YZ54-F1
#
_cell.length_a   1.000
_cell.length_b   1.000
_cell.length_c   1.000
_cell.angle_alpha   90.00
_cell.angle_beta   90.00
_cell.angle_gamma   90.00
#
_symmetry.space_group_name_H-M   'P 1'
#
loop_
_entity.id
_entity.type
_entity.pdbx_description
1 polymer ?
#
loop_
_entity_poly.entity_id
_entity_poly.type
_entity_poly.pdbx_seq_one_letter_code
_entity_poly.pdbx_strand_id
1 'polypeptide(L)'
;MARNLFGGTPADVAEDIDGRRMSGAVGTAWDGPGETARRITDLAAADGSPLIQLQADHRGMIAPFYGPADDSERLWVDFGVGRLALVSTTVGERLRDHATADDPHRSKAYVNDQISKVLPKTGGVVEAVSETSWLTVTVPPAVAGTADGVGNAWVLRAQDGTGTKDFTRLKNSGALQIDPVGAHLPLAVGSFQTEPGSPLIRGHRGRSGTGGGPVVFEVTTGGDVHAEGAVSASNIGSARVYSGPNPPANPRAGDVWVRYA
;
A
#
# COMPACT_ATOMS: atom_id res chain seq x y z
N MET A 1 -27.80 10.24 -23.18
CA MET A 1 -26.71 10.29 -22.18
C MET A 1 -27.37 10.56 -20.83
N ALA A 2 -26.92 9.87 -19.78
CA ALA A 2 -27.53 10.00 -18.45
C ALA A 2 -27.02 11.30 -17.79
N ARG A 3 -27.84 11.97 -16.99
CA ARG A 3 -27.40 13.12 -16.21
C ARG A 3 -27.01 12.65 -14.81
N ASN A 4 -25.90 13.15 -14.30
CA ASN A 4 -25.48 12.91 -12.93
C ASN A 4 -26.23 13.84 -11.97
N LEU A 5 -26.60 13.33 -10.78
CA LEU A 5 -27.24 14.11 -9.72
C LEU A 5 -26.17 14.81 -8.88
N PHE A 6 -26.44 16.05 -8.49
CA PHE A 6 -25.60 16.90 -7.64
C PHE A 6 -26.46 17.56 -6.57
N GLY A 7 -25.83 18.06 -5.51
CA GLY A 7 -26.56 18.71 -4.42
C GLY A 7 -27.31 17.71 -3.53
N GLY A 8 -27.99 18.25 -2.51
CA GLY A 8 -28.83 17.47 -1.61
C GLY A 8 -28.09 16.73 -0.50
N THR A 9 -26.76 16.82 -0.43
CA THR A 9 -26.00 16.30 0.72
C THR A 9 -25.76 17.39 1.76
N PRO A 10 -25.46 17.02 3.02
CA PRO A 10 -25.09 18.00 4.06
C PRO A 10 -23.86 18.86 3.73
N ALA A 11 -23.05 18.45 2.75
CA ALA A 11 -21.86 19.17 2.30
C ALA A 11 -22.14 20.15 1.15
N ASP A 12 -23.30 20.09 0.51
CA ASP A 12 -23.62 20.91 -0.66
C ASP A 12 -24.33 22.20 -0.24
N VAL A 13 -23.54 23.25 -0.06
CA VAL A 13 -23.94 24.44 0.67
C VAL A 13 -23.40 25.71 0.00
N ALA A 14 -24.22 26.76 0.01
CA ALA A 14 -23.77 28.10 -0.31
C ALA A 14 -23.21 28.74 0.96
N GLU A 15 -21.93 29.09 0.94
CA GLU A 15 -21.23 29.76 2.04
C GLU A 15 -20.60 31.06 1.56
N ASP A 16 -20.48 32.04 2.46
CA ASP A 16 -19.69 33.26 2.23
C ASP A 16 -18.19 33.03 2.56
N ILE A 17 -17.38 34.09 2.42
CA ILE A 17 -15.94 34.03 2.70
C ILE A 17 -15.60 33.72 4.17
N ASP A 18 -16.55 33.94 5.08
CA ASP A 18 -16.42 33.65 6.51
C ASP A 18 -16.99 32.26 6.88
N GLY A 19 -17.46 31.49 5.90
CA GLY A 19 -18.08 30.17 6.09
C GLY A 19 -19.52 30.22 6.59
N ARG A 20 -20.21 31.36 6.50
CA ARG A 20 -21.63 31.47 6.88
C ARG A 20 -22.54 31.02 5.74
N ARG A 21 -23.59 30.27 6.08
CA ARG A 21 -24.64 29.84 5.14
C ARG A 21 -25.32 31.05 4.48
N MET A 22 -25.39 31.05 3.15
CA MET A 22 -26.05 32.10 2.38
C MET A 22 -27.45 31.66 1.94
N SER A 23 -28.48 32.08 2.68
CA SER A 23 -29.88 31.79 2.37
C SER A 23 -30.31 32.43 1.04
N GLY A 24 -30.96 31.67 0.16
CA GLY A 24 -31.51 32.18 -1.10
C GLY A 24 -30.46 32.56 -2.15
N ALA A 25 -29.19 32.25 -1.91
CA ALA A 25 -28.09 32.63 -2.79
C ALA A 25 -28.22 32.00 -4.17
N VAL A 26 -27.84 32.76 -5.19
CA VAL A 26 -27.95 32.38 -6.59
C VAL A 26 -26.60 31.86 -7.06
N GLY A 27 -26.58 30.61 -7.51
CA GLY A 27 -25.40 29.92 -8.02
C GLY A 27 -25.32 29.99 -9.55
N THR A 28 -24.11 30.19 -10.06
CA THR A 28 -23.78 29.97 -11.46
C THR A 28 -22.90 28.72 -11.58
N ALA A 29 -23.30 27.76 -12.42
CA ALA A 29 -22.54 26.52 -12.63
C ALA A 29 -21.48 26.67 -13.74
N TRP A 30 -20.36 25.98 -13.58
CA TRP A 30 -19.18 26.02 -14.42
C TRP A 30 -18.56 24.63 -14.60
N ASP A 31 -17.93 24.40 -15.76
CA ASP A 31 -17.22 23.16 -16.08
C ASP A 31 -15.80 23.06 -15.47
N GLY A 32 -15.37 24.09 -14.74
CA GLY A 32 -14.04 24.15 -14.15
C GLY A 32 -13.85 25.26 -13.11
N PRO A 33 -12.76 25.20 -12.32
CA PRO A 33 -12.47 26.17 -11.28
C PRO A 33 -11.85 27.47 -11.82
N GLY A 34 -11.16 27.40 -12.96
CA GLY A 34 -10.36 28.51 -13.48
C GLY A 34 -11.16 29.53 -14.28
N GLU A 35 -10.69 30.76 -14.39
CA GLU A 35 -11.41 31.87 -15.05
C GLU A 35 -11.86 31.57 -16.49
N THR A 36 -11.14 30.69 -17.20
CA THR A 36 -11.47 30.25 -18.57
C THR A 36 -12.56 29.18 -18.64
N ALA A 37 -13.11 28.73 -17.51
CA ALA A 37 -14.18 27.75 -17.48
C ALA A 37 -15.43 28.28 -18.18
N ARG A 38 -16.18 27.38 -18.80
CA ARG A 38 -17.42 27.70 -19.48
C ARG A 38 -18.57 27.60 -18.50
N ARG A 39 -19.48 28.57 -18.60
CA ARG A 39 -20.73 28.53 -17.85
C ARG A 39 -21.58 27.37 -18.37
N ILE A 40 -22.08 26.56 -17.44
CA ILE A 40 -23.04 25.50 -17.71
C ILE A 40 -24.45 26.10 -17.51
N THR A 41 -25.26 26.05 -18.56
CA THR A 41 -26.69 26.45 -18.51
C THR A 41 -27.63 25.26 -18.65
N ASP A 42 -27.11 24.10 -19.04
CA ASP A 42 -27.86 22.86 -19.19
C ASP A 42 -28.01 22.15 -17.85
N LEU A 43 -28.86 22.68 -16.97
CA LEU A 43 -29.19 22.08 -15.68
C LEU A 43 -30.66 21.67 -15.66
N ALA A 44 -31.01 20.66 -14.87
CA ALA A 44 -32.39 20.25 -14.67
C ALA A 44 -32.70 20.03 -13.18
N ALA A 45 -33.92 20.33 -12.76
CA ALA A 45 -34.41 20.03 -11.42
C ALA A 45 -34.59 18.51 -11.25
N ALA A 46 -34.81 18.05 -10.01
CA ALA A 46 -34.98 16.63 -9.71
C ALA A 46 -36.16 15.96 -10.44
N ASP A 47 -37.15 16.74 -10.90
CA ASP A 47 -38.28 16.28 -11.71
C ASP A 47 -37.99 16.25 -13.23
N GLY A 48 -36.78 16.63 -13.64
CA GLY A 48 -36.34 16.68 -15.03
C GLY A 48 -36.68 17.97 -15.77
N SER A 49 -37.37 18.92 -15.13
CA SER A 49 -37.63 20.23 -15.72
C SER A 49 -36.34 21.06 -15.85
N PRO A 50 -36.19 21.89 -16.91
CA PRO A 50 -35.01 22.75 -17.05
C PRO A 50 -34.86 23.71 -15.86
N LEU A 51 -33.67 23.71 -15.26
CA LEU A 51 -33.34 24.58 -14.13
C LEU A 51 -32.73 25.88 -14.67
N ILE A 52 -33.51 26.96 -14.62
CA ILE A 52 -33.08 28.27 -15.13
C ILE A 52 -31.98 28.88 -14.24
N GLN A 53 -32.04 28.58 -12.95
CA GLN A 53 -31.18 29.19 -11.94
C GLN A 53 -30.99 28.21 -10.78
N LEU A 54 -29.74 28.01 -10.39
CA LEU A 54 -29.43 27.25 -9.18
C LEU A 54 -29.57 28.19 -7.99
N GLN A 55 -30.41 27.85 -7.02
CA GLN A 55 -30.66 28.67 -5.85
C GLN A 55 -30.54 27.83 -4.58
N ALA A 56 -29.78 28.34 -3.61
CA ALA A 56 -29.73 27.75 -2.27
C ALA A 56 -31.03 28.02 -1.52
N ASP A 57 -31.46 27.08 -0.68
CA ASP A 57 -32.68 27.21 0.10
C ASP A 57 -32.55 28.23 1.26
N HIS A 58 -33.58 28.32 2.09
CA HIS A 58 -33.61 29.22 3.27
C HIS A 58 -32.53 28.91 4.33
N ARG A 59 -31.87 27.74 4.23
CA ARG A 59 -30.78 27.31 5.12
C ARG A 59 -29.41 27.43 4.46
N GLY A 60 -29.35 27.90 3.21
CA GLY A 60 -28.13 27.93 2.41
C GLY A 60 -27.72 26.55 1.89
N MET A 61 -28.65 25.60 1.80
CA MET A 61 -28.41 24.27 1.23
C MET A 61 -28.70 24.26 -0.26
N ILE A 62 -27.92 23.52 -1.03
CA ILE A 62 -28.15 23.31 -2.46
C ILE A 62 -29.06 22.10 -2.61
N ALA A 63 -30.28 22.30 -3.12
CA ALA A 63 -31.21 21.20 -3.38
C ALA A 63 -30.67 20.25 -4.46
N PRO A 64 -31.11 18.97 -4.50
CA PRO A 64 -30.71 18.04 -5.55
C PRO A 64 -31.10 18.55 -6.95
N PHE A 65 -30.18 18.47 -7.90
CA PHE A 65 -30.40 18.83 -9.31
C PHE A 65 -29.53 17.97 -10.23
N TYR A 66 -29.97 17.81 -11.47
CA TYR A 66 -29.20 17.12 -12.51
C TYR A 66 -28.27 18.09 -13.23
N GLY A 67 -27.01 17.67 -13.38
CA GLY A 67 -26.00 18.36 -14.17
C GLY A 67 -26.22 18.28 -15.68
N PRO A 68 -25.25 18.76 -16.48
CA PRO A 68 -25.30 18.69 -17.93
C PRO A 68 -25.36 17.26 -18.46
N ALA A 69 -25.87 17.09 -19.68
CA ALA A 69 -25.98 15.80 -20.35
C ALA A 69 -24.66 15.30 -20.98
N ASP A 70 -23.54 15.43 -20.25
CA ASP A 70 -22.18 15.09 -20.70
C ASP A 70 -21.44 14.14 -19.74
N ASP A 71 -22.17 13.50 -18.83
CA ASP A 71 -21.64 12.58 -17.81
C ASP A 71 -20.62 13.22 -16.84
N SER A 72 -20.58 14.56 -16.72
CA SER A 72 -19.72 15.26 -15.75
C SER A 72 -19.91 14.72 -14.33
N GLU A 73 -18.82 14.34 -13.66
CA GLU A 73 -18.85 13.83 -12.28
C GLU A 73 -18.53 14.91 -11.22
N ARG A 74 -18.04 16.05 -11.70
CA ARG A 74 -17.73 17.23 -10.90
C ARG A 74 -18.17 18.48 -11.66
N LEU A 75 -18.76 19.42 -10.95
CA LEU A 75 -19.10 20.75 -11.45
C LEU A 75 -18.70 21.80 -10.43
N TRP A 76 -18.60 23.06 -10.85
CA TRP A 76 -18.26 24.17 -9.96
C TRP A 76 -19.41 25.16 -9.88
N VAL A 77 -19.84 25.52 -8.68
CA VAL A 77 -20.89 26.52 -8.47
C VAL A 77 -20.32 27.74 -7.79
N ASP A 78 -20.62 28.91 -8.35
CA ASP A 78 -20.26 30.20 -7.77
C ASP A 78 -21.49 30.92 -7.22
N PHE A 79 -21.51 31.17 -5.91
CA PHE A 79 -22.55 31.93 -5.21
C PHE A 79 -22.15 33.39 -4.92
N GLY A 80 -21.06 33.88 -5.53
CA GLY A 80 -20.58 35.27 -5.43
C GLY A 80 -19.30 35.45 -4.60
N VAL A 81 -18.77 34.37 -4.01
CA VAL A 81 -17.51 34.39 -3.23
C VAL A 81 -16.42 33.51 -3.82
N GLY A 82 -16.72 32.82 -4.94
CA GLY A 82 -15.81 31.88 -5.57
C GLY A 82 -16.49 30.55 -5.93
N ARG A 83 -15.76 29.73 -6.68
CA ARG A 83 -16.27 28.48 -7.24
C ARG A 83 -16.05 27.30 -6.30
N LEU A 84 -17.14 26.76 -5.77
CA LEU A 84 -17.16 25.53 -4.98
C LEU A 84 -17.35 24.30 -5.88
N ALA A 85 -16.53 23.27 -5.71
CA ALA A 85 -16.70 22.02 -6.43
C ALA A 85 -17.82 21.18 -5.80
N LEU A 86 -18.85 20.84 -6.58
CA LEU A 86 -19.82 19.80 -6.25
C LEU A 86 -19.44 18.51 -6.94
N VAL A 87 -19.52 17.41 -6.20
CA VAL A 87 -19.29 16.05 -6.72
C VAL A 87 -20.64 15.38 -6.88
N SER A 88 -20.79 14.59 -7.95
CA SER A 88 -22.04 13.89 -8.17
C SER A 88 -22.34 12.89 -7.06
N THR A 89 -23.59 12.88 -6.60
CA THR A 89 -24.09 11.97 -5.57
C THR A 89 -24.37 10.57 -6.10
N THR A 90 -24.51 10.41 -7.42
CA THR A 90 -24.74 9.13 -8.09
C THR A 90 -23.46 8.35 -8.38
N VAL A 91 -22.26 8.88 -8.09
CA VAL A 91 -20.99 8.15 -8.32
C VAL A 91 -20.94 6.84 -7.50
N GLY A 92 -21.41 6.88 -6.25
CA GLY A 92 -21.49 5.69 -5.41
C GLY A 92 -22.50 4.66 -5.93
N GLU A 93 -23.61 5.12 -6.51
CA GLU A 93 -24.61 4.27 -7.17
C GLU A 93 -24.06 3.68 -8.47
N ARG A 94 -23.36 4.46 -9.30
CA ARG A 94 -22.69 3.97 -10.50
C ARG A 94 -21.60 2.95 -10.18
N LEU A 95 -20.84 3.14 -9.11
CA LEU A 95 -19.88 2.14 -8.63
C LEU A 95 -20.59 0.87 -8.15
N ARG A 96 -21.70 1.02 -7.41
CA ARG A 96 -22.52 -0.12 -6.99
C ARG A 96 -23.10 -0.85 -8.19
N ASP A 97 -23.70 -0.14 -9.13
CA ASP A 97 -24.26 -0.68 -10.36
C ASP A 97 -23.18 -1.34 -11.20
N HIS A 98 -21.99 -0.76 -11.33
CA HIS A 98 -20.86 -1.45 -11.95
C HIS A 98 -20.50 -2.74 -11.18
N ALA A 99 -20.52 -2.71 -9.84
CA ALA A 99 -20.23 -3.86 -8.99
C ALA A 99 -21.33 -4.94 -8.98
N THR A 100 -22.59 -4.60 -9.27
CA THR A 100 -23.74 -5.52 -9.11
C THR A 100 -24.54 -5.79 -10.39
N ALA A 101 -24.39 -4.97 -11.44
CA ALA A 101 -25.07 -5.18 -12.70
C ALA A 101 -24.57 -6.42 -13.43
N ASP A 102 -25.48 -7.02 -14.20
CA ASP A 102 -25.17 -8.07 -15.17
C ASP A 102 -24.13 -7.56 -16.16
N ASP A 103 -23.17 -8.42 -16.49
CA ASP A 103 -22.05 -8.12 -17.39
C ASP A 103 -22.18 -8.91 -18.70
N PRO A 104 -23.20 -8.61 -19.53
CA PRO A 104 -23.51 -9.39 -20.74
C PRO A 104 -22.37 -9.37 -21.76
N HIS A 105 -21.53 -8.33 -21.71
CA HIS A 105 -20.39 -8.15 -22.61
C HIS A 105 -19.03 -8.47 -21.94
N ARG A 106 -19.03 -9.04 -20.73
CA ARG A 106 -17.84 -9.50 -20.00
C ARG A 106 -16.77 -8.42 -19.76
N SER A 107 -17.12 -7.15 -19.84
CA SER A 107 -16.16 -6.04 -19.68
C SER A 107 -15.70 -5.91 -18.24
N LYS A 108 -16.60 -6.12 -17.28
CA LYS A 108 -16.28 -6.16 -15.85
C LYS A 108 -15.49 -7.42 -15.51
N ALA A 109 -15.84 -8.57 -16.07
CA ALA A 109 -15.07 -9.80 -15.95
C ALA A 109 -13.64 -9.62 -16.48
N TYR A 110 -13.47 -8.96 -17.62
CA TYR A 110 -12.17 -8.63 -18.20
C TYR A 110 -11.36 -7.70 -17.28
N VAL A 111 -11.93 -6.60 -16.79
CA VAL A 111 -11.24 -5.67 -15.88
C VAL A 111 -10.87 -6.36 -14.56
N ASN A 112 -11.78 -7.15 -14.00
CA ASN A 112 -11.51 -7.94 -12.79
C ASN A 112 -10.40 -8.97 -13.01
N ASP A 113 -10.35 -9.60 -14.18
CA ASP A 113 -9.27 -10.51 -14.59
C ASP A 113 -7.93 -9.76 -14.65
N GLN A 114 -7.88 -8.59 -15.30
CA GLN A 114 -6.66 -7.76 -15.36
C GLN A 114 -6.20 -7.32 -13.97
N ILE A 115 -7.10 -6.84 -13.10
CA ILE A 115 -6.77 -6.45 -11.73
C ILE A 115 -6.27 -7.67 -10.93
N SER A 116 -6.88 -8.84 -11.13
CA SER A 116 -6.48 -10.07 -10.44
C SER A 116 -5.12 -10.61 -10.84
N LYS A 117 -4.60 -10.24 -12.02
CA LYS A 117 -3.23 -10.58 -12.43
C LYS A 117 -2.17 -9.74 -11.73
N VAL A 118 -2.55 -8.57 -11.24
CA VAL A 118 -1.62 -7.62 -10.60
C VAL A 118 -1.63 -7.75 -9.08
N LEU A 119 -2.77 -8.13 -8.50
CA LEU A 119 -2.94 -8.28 -7.06
C LEU A 119 -2.99 -9.75 -6.66
N PRO A 120 -2.10 -10.21 -5.76
CA PRO A 120 -2.13 -11.58 -5.27
C PRO A 120 -3.38 -11.78 -4.43
N LYS A 121 -4.18 -12.80 -4.78
CA LYS A 121 -5.33 -13.22 -3.99
C LYS A 121 -4.92 -14.29 -2.98
N THR A 122 -5.72 -14.47 -1.92
CA THR A 122 -5.55 -15.59 -0.98
C THR A 122 -5.54 -16.91 -1.76
N GLY A 123 -4.45 -17.69 -1.61
CA GLY A 123 -4.24 -18.95 -2.34
C GLY A 123 -3.83 -18.80 -3.81
N GLY A 124 -3.65 -17.58 -4.31
CA GLY A 124 -3.15 -17.32 -5.66
C GLY A 124 -1.63 -17.50 -5.74
N VAL A 125 -1.17 -18.17 -6.80
CA VAL A 125 0.24 -18.20 -7.19
C VAL A 125 0.49 -17.02 -8.10
N VAL A 126 1.57 -16.29 -7.86
CA VAL A 126 2.01 -15.24 -8.78
C VAL A 126 3.34 -15.64 -9.37
N GLU A 127 3.34 -15.75 -10.69
CA GLU A 127 4.51 -16.04 -11.50
C GLU A 127 5.14 -14.72 -11.90
N ALA A 128 6.32 -14.43 -11.34
CA ALA A 128 7.12 -13.29 -11.77
C ALA A 128 8.09 -13.77 -12.87
N VAL A 129 8.18 -13.02 -13.97
CA VAL A 129 9.23 -13.23 -14.96
C VAL A 129 10.57 -12.97 -14.28
N SER A 130 11.56 -13.84 -14.53
CA SER A 130 12.91 -13.68 -13.98
C SER A 130 13.43 -12.25 -14.19
N GLU A 131 14.15 -11.73 -13.19
CA GLU A 131 14.74 -10.38 -13.18
C GLU A 131 13.73 -9.22 -13.23
N THR A 132 12.42 -9.49 -13.19
CA THR A 132 11.39 -8.47 -13.16
C THR A 132 10.86 -8.32 -11.74
N SER A 133 10.97 -7.11 -11.19
CA SER A 133 10.29 -6.80 -9.92
C SER A 133 8.79 -6.80 -10.16
N TRP A 134 8.06 -7.77 -9.62
CA TRP A 134 6.59 -7.76 -9.65
C TRP A 134 6.06 -6.48 -9.01
N LEU A 135 6.53 -6.14 -7.82
CA LEU A 135 6.08 -4.95 -7.11
C LEU A 135 7.30 -4.17 -6.64
N THR A 136 7.45 -2.95 -7.16
CA THR A 136 8.41 -1.97 -6.62
C THR A 136 7.64 -0.97 -5.78
N VAL A 137 7.85 -1.01 -4.46
CA VAL A 137 7.27 -0.02 -3.55
C VAL A 137 8.34 1.00 -3.20
N THR A 138 8.11 2.26 -3.56
CA THR A 138 9.00 3.37 -3.17
C THR A 138 8.50 3.99 -1.88
N VAL A 139 9.31 3.96 -0.83
CA VAL A 139 9.00 4.68 0.42
C VAL A 139 9.41 6.14 0.24
N PRO A 140 8.47 7.10 0.23
CA PRO A 140 8.84 8.51 0.10
C PRO A 140 9.69 8.92 1.32
N PRO A 141 10.77 9.67 1.13
CA PRO A 141 11.56 10.15 2.24
C PRO A 141 10.74 11.14 3.08
N ALA A 142 10.98 11.20 4.38
CA ALA A 142 10.33 12.17 5.27
C ALA A 142 10.57 13.63 4.81
N VAL A 143 11.73 13.87 4.19
CA VAL A 143 12.08 15.11 3.49
C VAL A 143 12.80 14.74 2.19
N ALA A 144 12.39 15.32 1.05
CA ALA A 144 12.99 15.04 -0.26
C ALA A 144 14.52 15.17 -0.23
N GLY A 145 15.22 14.12 -0.66
CA GLY A 145 16.69 14.11 -0.71
C GLY A 145 17.41 13.76 0.61
N THR A 146 16.68 13.40 1.67
CA THR A 146 17.31 12.91 2.93
C THR A 146 16.97 11.46 3.20
N ALA A 147 17.98 10.71 3.67
CA ALA A 147 17.78 9.37 4.21
C ALA A 147 16.95 9.48 5.49
N ASP A 148 15.88 8.69 5.58
CA ASP A 148 15.00 8.71 6.73
C ASP A 148 15.65 8.03 7.96
N GLY A 149 16.21 8.86 8.85
CA GLY A 149 16.83 8.42 10.10
C GLY A 149 15.83 8.09 11.23
N VAL A 150 14.54 8.35 11.05
CA VAL A 150 13.49 8.12 12.07
C VAL A 150 12.87 6.73 11.91
N GLY A 151 13.01 6.13 10.74
CA GLY A 151 12.58 4.75 10.48
C GLY A 151 11.11 4.65 10.09
N ASN A 152 10.62 5.52 9.20
CA ASN A 152 9.41 5.21 8.47
C ASN A 152 9.68 3.92 7.68
N ALA A 153 8.98 2.88 8.10
CA ALA A 153 9.03 1.56 7.50
C ALA A 153 7.63 1.24 7.00
N TRP A 154 7.53 0.65 5.82
CA TRP A 154 6.27 0.02 5.45
C TRP A 154 6.10 -1.22 6.32
N VAL A 155 4.97 -1.24 7.01
CA VAL A 155 4.57 -2.32 7.90
C VAL A 155 3.79 -3.32 7.06
N LEU A 156 4.38 -4.46 6.74
CA LEU A 156 3.62 -5.61 6.25
C LEU A 156 2.92 -6.23 7.46
N ARG A 157 1.60 -6.05 7.51
CA ARG A 157 0.73 -6.70 8.49
C ARG A 157 0.28 -8.03 7.90
N ALA A 158 0.75 -9.13 8.48
CA ALA A 158 0.05 -10.40 8.34
C ALA A 158 -1.14 -10.33 9.29
N GLN A 159 -2.35 -10.10 8.75
CA GLN A 159 -3.55 -10.16 9.57
C GLN A 159 -4.00 -11.62 9.60
N ASP A 160 -3.68 -12.33 10.68
CA ASP A 160 -4.07 -13.73 10.88
C ASP A 160 -5.52 -13.87 11.41
N GLY A 161 -6.28 -12.78 11.43
CA GLY A 161 -7.66 -12.74 11.91
C GLY A 161 -7.81 -12.71 13.44
N THR A 162 -6.73 -12.77 14.21
CA THR A 162 -6.79 -12.81 15.70
C THR A 162 -6.71 -11.43 16.36
N GLY A 163 -6.44 -10.38 15.58
CA GLY A 163 -6.41 -9.00 16.07
C GLY A 163 -5.11 -8.59 16.77
N THR A 164 -4.12 -9.49 16.88
CA THR A 164 -2.75 -9.11 17.22
C THR A 164 -2.12 -8.32 16.07
N LYS A 165 -1.45 -7.23 16.42
CA LYS A 165 -0.82 -6.31 15.48
C LYS A 165 0.66 -6.65 15.39
N ASP A 166 0.96 -7.73 14.69
CA ASP A 166 2.32 -8.26 14.56
C ASP A 166 2.91 -7.82 13.21
N PHE A 167 4.19 -7.39 13.20
CA PHE A 167 4.72 -6.54 12.13
C PHE A 167 6.04 -7.05 11.54
N THR A 168 6.01 -7.47 10.27
CA THR A 168 7.23 -7.49 9.44
C THR A 168 7.43 -6.08 8.86
N ARG A 169 8.64 -5.54 8.96
CA ARG A 169 8.93 -4.16 8.55
C ARG A 169 9.97 -4.14 7.44
N LEU A 170 9.64 -3.51 6.31
CA LEU A 170 10.62 -3.14 5.30
C LEU A 170 11.06 -1.70 5.56
N LYS A 171 12.32 -1.51 5.94
CA LYS A 171 12.89 -0.19 6.18
C LYS A 171 13.30 0.47 4.87
N ASN A 172 13.26 1.80 4.83
CA ASN A 172 13.77 2.58 3.69
C ASN A 172 15.28 2.36 3.43
N SER A 173 16.00 1.75 4.38
CA SER A 173 17.38 1.32 4.20
C SER A 173 17.55 0.02 3.40
N GLY A 174 16.46 -0.57 2.87
CA GLY A 174 16.47 -1.89 2.23
C GLY A 174 16.58 -3.07 3.20
N ALA A 175 16.61 -2.81 4.51
CA ALA A 175 16.67 -3.86 5.52
C ALA A 175 15.27 -4.41 5.80
N LEU A 176 15.12 -5.73 5.62
CA LEU A 176 13.94 -6.47 6.06
C LEU A 176 14.12 -6.81 7.54
N GLN A 177 13.33 -6.19 8.41
CA GLN A 177 13.24 -6.55 9.81
C GLN A 177 12.07 -7.52 9.98
N ILE A 178 12.41 -8.74 10.35
CA ILE A 178 11.45 -9.81 10.65
C ILE A 178 11.32 -9.89 12.16
N ASP A 179 10.09 -9.72 12.66
CA ASP A 179 9.77 -9.93 14.07
C ASP A 179 9.22 -11.36 14.20
N PRO A 180 10.00 -12.33 14.70
CA PRO A 180 9.55 -13.71 14.76
C PRO A 180 8.52 -13.87 15.89
N VAL A 181 7.25 -14.11 15.55
CA VAL A 181 6.25 -14.55 16.55
C VAL A 181 5.53 -15.80 16.04
N GLY A 182 5.67 -16.89 16.79
CA GLY A 182 5.05 -18.19 16.55
C GLY A 182 6.05 -19.33 16.37
N ALA A 183 5.73 -20.52 16.88
CA ALA A 183 6.62 -21.68 16.92
C ALA A 183 7.07 -22.19 15.53
N HIS A 184 6.35 -21.84 14.46
CA HIS A 184 6.53 -22.44 13.13
C HIS A 184 6.20 -21.47 11.99
N LEU A 185 6.96 -20.38 11.81
CA LEU A 185 6.97 -19.69 10.52
C LEU A 185 8.27 -20.01 9.75
N PRO A 186 8.21 -20.77 8.64
CA PRO A 186 9.38 -20.96 7.80
C PRO A 186 9.73 -19.63 7.12
N LEU A 187 10.86 -19.06 7.51
CA LEU A 187 11.51 -18.01 6.74
C LEU A 187 12.16 -18.65 5.51
N ALA A 188 11.55 -18.46 4.34
CA ALA A 188 12.19 -18.81 3.07
C ALA A 188 12.96 -17.58 2.55
N VAL A 189 14.24 -17.47 2.87
CA VAL A 189 15.17 -16.58 2.13
C VAL A 189 15.71 -17.38 0.95
N GLY A 190 15.13 -17.18 -0.23
CA GLY A 190 15.70 -17.69 -1.48
C GLY A 190 16.64 -16.65 -2.08
N SER A 191 17.87 -17.03 -2.41
CA SER A 191 18.69 -16.27 -3.35
C SER A 191 18.36 -16.69 -4.77
N PHE A 192 18.03 -15.75 -5.64
CA PHE A 192 18.11 -15.98 -7.08
C PHE A 192 19.58 -15.95 -7.48
N GLN A 193 20.07 -17.04 -8.08
CA GLN A 193 21.35 -17.17 -8.80
C GLN A 193 22.46 -16.19 -8.37
N THR A 194 23.06 -16.44 -7.21
CA THR A 194 24.32 -15.78 -6.84
C THR A 194 25.47 -16.75 -6.98
N GLU A 195 26.67 -16.25 -7.24
CA GLU A 195 27.88 -17.07 -7.26
C GLU A 195 28.04 -17.85 -5.94
N PRO A 196 28.55 -19.10 -5.97
CA PRO A 196 28.84 -19.87 -4.77
C PRO A 196 29.67 -19.04 -3.77
N GLY A 197 29.24 -19.03 -2.51
CA GLY A 197 29.91 -18.27 -1.44
C GLY A 197 29.40 -16.84 -1.26
N SER A 198 28.42 -16.40 -2.06
CA SER A 198 27.76 -15.10 -1.84
C SER A 198 26.95 -15.09 -0.53
N PRO A 199 26.90 -13.96 0.19
CA PRO A 199 26.13 -13.84 1.44
C PRO A 199 24.62 -13.92 1.18
N LEU A 200 23.95 -14.87 1.84
CA LEU A 200 22.50 -15.06 1.84
C LEU A 200 21.83 -14.36 3.03
N ILE A 201 22.42 -14.49 4.23
CA ILE A 201 21.91 -13.88 5.47
C ILE A 201 23.08 -13.21 6.17
N ARG A 202 22.93 -11.96 6.61
CA ARG A 202 23.93 -11.25 7.43
C ARG A 202 23.30 -10.71 8.71
N GLY A 203 23.88 -11.09 9.84
CA GLY A 203 23.62 -10.53 11.16
C GLY A 203 24.74 -9.56 11.55
N HIS A 204 24.37 -8.37 12.03
CA HIS A 204 25.30 -7.36 12.50
C HIS A 204 25.08 -7.11 14.00
N ARG A 205 26.14 -6.76 14.74
CA ARG A 205 25.99 -6.21 16.10
C ARG A 205 25.57 -4.74 16.00
N GLY A 206 24.42 -4.41 16.58
CA GLY A 206 23.98 -3.03 16.75
C GLY A 206 22.63 -2.72 16.11
N ARG A 207 22.19 -1.46 16.27
CA ARG A 207 20.96 -0.94 15.68
C ARG A 207 21.15 -0.78 14.17
N SER A 208 20.14 -1.11 13.36
CA SER A 208 20.23 -0.92 11.91
C SER A 208 20.48 0.56 11.57
N GLY A 209 21.66 0.86 11.02
CA GLY A 209 22.09 2.19 10.60
C GLY A 209 23.03 2.09 9.41
N THR A 210 23.38 3.24 8.82
CA THR A 210 24.14 3.36 7.56
C THR A 210 25.61 2.92 7.64
N GLY A 211 26.14 2.68 8.84
CA GLY A 211 27.41 2.00 9.04
C GLY A 211 27.14 0.65 9.70
N GLY A 212 26.87 -0.38 8.90
CA GLY A 212 26.71 -1.74 9.43
C GLY A 212 27.93 -2.10 10.27
N GLY A 213 27.73 -2.38 11.55
CA GLY A 213 28.78 -2.91 12.42
C GLY A 213 29.37 -4.20 11.84
N PRO A 214 30.44 -4.77 12.43
CA PRO A 214 31.01 -6.02 11.94
C PRO A 214 29.92 -7.09 11.81
N VAL A 215 29.96 -7.83 10.71
CA VAL A 215 29.10 -9.00 10.47
C VAL A 215 29.47 -10.03 11.52
N VAL A 216 28.51 -10.36 12.39
CA VAL A 216 28.71 -11.34 13.48
C VAL A 216 28.20 -12.72 13.14
N PHE A 217 27.41 -12.79 12.07
CA PHE A 217 26.80 -14.00 11.53
C PHE A 217 26.59 -13.83 10.03
N GLU A 218 27.05 -14.78 9.22
CA GLU A 218 26.80 -14.83 7.79
C GLU A 218 26.43 -16.26 7.38
N VAL A 219 25.37 -16.41 6.60
CA VAL A 219 25.07 -17.65 5.87
C VAL A 219 25.34 -17.38 4.41
N THR A 220 26.10 -18.23 3.73
CA THR A 220 26.38 -18.10 2.31
C THR A 220 25.45 -18.99 1.47
N THR A 221 25.39 -18.74 0.17
CA THR A 221 24.64 -19.56 -0.80
C THR A 221 25.20 -20.98 -0.99
N GLY A 222 26.43 -21.22 -0.54
CA GLY A 222 27.03 -22.56 -0.44
C GLY A 222 26.54 -23.36 0.78
N GLY A 223 25.80 -22.72 1.69
CA GLY A 223 25.37 -23.31 2.96
C GLY A 223 26.37 -23.13 4.10
N ASP A 224 27.46 -22.41 3.89
CA ASP A 224 28.43 -22.12 4.94
C ASP A 224 27.85 -21.13 5.95
N VAL A 225 28.21 -21.32 7.22
CA VAL A 225 27.84 -20.43 8.31
C VAL A 225 29.12 -19.87 8.94
N HIS A 226 29.32 -18.56 8.81
CA HIS A 226 30.40 -17.83 9.46
C HIS A 226 29.85 -17.08 10.67
N ALA A 227 30.38 -17.36 11.85
CA ALA A 227 30.00 -16.65 13.08
C ALA A 227 31.23 -16.12 13.80
N GLU A 228 31.16 -14.89 14.31
CA GLU A 228 32.25 -14.28 15.11
C GLU A 228 32.36 -14.92 16.50
N GLY A 229 31.31 -15.63 16.95
CA GLY A 229 31.22 -16.26 18.26
C GLY A 229 30.94 -17.76 18.22
N ALA A 230 30.96 -18.39 19.39
CA ALA A 230 30.61 -19.79 19.54
C ALA A 230 29.16 -20.06 19.07
N VAL A 231 29.00 -21.01 18.16
CA VAL A 231 27.68 -21.48 17.71
C VAL A 231 27.20 -22.56 18.66
N SER A 232 26.17 -22.27 19.47
CA SER A 232 25.51 -23.28 20.29
C SER A 232 24.32 -23.87 19.52
N ALA A 233 24.44 -25.11 19.06
CA ALA A 233 23.34 -25.84 18.44
C ALA A 233 22.74 -26.83 19.46
N SER A 234 21.52 -26.58 19.91
CA SER A 234 20.86 -27.41 20.94
C SER A 234 20.60 -28.86 20.53
N ASN A 235 20.56 -29.13 19.21
CA ASN A 235 20.33 -30.47 18.64
C ASN A 235 21.61 -31.17 18.13
N ILE A 236 22.73 -30.45 18.09
CA ILE A 236 24.04 -31.08 17.95
C ILE A 236 24.52 -31.25 19.39
N GLY A 237 24.08 -32.34 20.03
CA GLY A 237 24.55 -32.68 21.38
C GLY A 237 26.07 -32.53 21.45
N SER A 238 26.61 -32.09 22.60
CA SER A 238 27.95 -31.57 22.90
C SER A 238 29.17 -32.22 22.20
N ALA A 239 29.17 -32.28 20.88
CA ALA A 239 30.16 -32.90 20.05
C ALA A 239 31.35 -31.94 20.00
N ARG A 240 32.44 -32.35 20.62
CA ARG A 240 33.67 -31.56 20.62
C ARG A 240 34.50 -31.99 19.42
N VAL A 241 34.99 -31.01 18.67
CA VAL A 241 35.86 -31.27 17.51
C VAL A 241 37.31 -31.10 17.95
N TYR A 242 38.11 -32.14 17.74
CA TYR A 242 39.54 -32.18 18.03
C TYR A 242 40.34 -32.34 16.74
N SER A 243 41.55 -31.79 16.67
CA SER A 243 42.48 -32.04 15.56
C SER A 243 43.90 -32.28 16.10
N GLY A 244 44.65 -33.18 15.46
CA GLY A 244 46.01 -33.51 15.89
C GLY A 244 46.52 -34.88 15.40
N PRO A 245 47.83 -35.16 15.50
CA PRO A 245 48.40 -36.44 15.11
C PRO A 245 48.00 -37.59 16.05
N ASN A 246 47.64 -37.26 17.30
CA ASN A 246 47.19 -38.19 18.32
C ASN A 246 45.73 -37.93 18.71
N PRO A 247 44.95 -38.96 19.07
CA PRO A 247 43.57 -38.80 19.53
C PRO A 247 43.51 -38.05 20.87
N PRO A 248 42.38 -37.39 21.19
CA PRO A 248 42.20 -36.74 22.48
C PRO A 248 42.24 -37.77 23.62
N ALA A 249 42.79 -37.39 24.78
CA ALA A 249 43.02 -38.31 25.90
C ALA A 249 41.74 -38.92 26.50
N ASN A 250 40.57 -38.29 26.31
CA ASN A 250 39.28 -38.72 26.86
C ASN A 250 38.12 -38.40 25.88
N PRO A 251 37.97 -39.14 24.77
CA PRO A 251 36.88 -38.92 23.82
C PRO A 251 35.53 -39.32 24.44
N ARG A 252 34.50 -38.56 24.14
CA ARG A 252 33.09 -38.88 24.45
C ARG A 252 32.38 -39.33 23.18
N ALA A 253 31.35 -40.15 23.34
CA ALA A 253 30.50 -40.52 22.22
C ALA A 253 29.91 -39.25 21.57
N GLY A 254 30.16 -39.07 20.28
CA GLY A 254 29.79 -37.87 19.52
C GLY A 254 30.94 -36.88 19.28
N ASP A 255 32.10 -37.04 19.93
CA ASP A 255 33.28 -36.23 19.59
C ASP A 255 33.81 -36.59 18.19
N VAL A 256 34.25 -35.56 17.45
CA VAL A 256 34.83 -35.72 16.12
C VAL A 256 36.32 -35.42 16.20
N TRP A 257 37.18 -36.37 15.80
CA TRP A 257 38.63 -36.16 15.74
C TRP A 257 39.11 -36.18 14.29
N VAL A 258 39.75 -35.10 13.86
CA VAL A 258 40.35 -34.97 12.54
C VAL A 258 41.85 -35.19 12.65
N ARG A 259 42.31 -36.37 12.20
CA ARG A 259 43.73 -36.73 12.15
C ARG A 259 44.35 -36.16 10.88
N TYR A 260 45.41 -35.37 11.02
CA TYR A 260 46.31 -35.02 9.92
C TYR A 260 47.66 -35.72 10.11
N ALA A 261 48.31 -36.02 8.99
CA ALA A 261 49.60 -36.70 8.92
C ALA A 261 50.76 -35.75 9.26
#